data_AF-A0A0H4WRE0-F1
#
_entry.id   AF-A0A0H4WRE0-F1
#
_cell.length_a   1.000
_cell.length_b   1.000
_cell.length_c   1.000
_cell.angle_alpha   90.00
_cell.angle_beta   90.00
_cell.angle_gamma   90.00
#
_symmetry.space_group_name_H-M   'P 1'
#
loop_
_entity.id
_entity.type
_entity.pdbx_description
1 polymer ?
#
loop_
_entity_poly.entity_id
_entity_poly.type
_entity_poly.pdbx_seq_one_letter_code
_entity_poly.pdbx_strand_id
1 'polypeptide(L)'
;MMKRFAIAGSALLAVALLSGFAFRSGPRWGKDPERVKQMVTWKLDDKLDTLDATASQKQAIHAVKDRLFTDGVQVMQEHHAARDEAFQQLASDTPDRQKLHALVDARIEALRAFAHKATDAALEVHGTLTPAQRKELADEFRQRMGQ
;
A
#
# COMPACT_ATOMS: atom_id res chain seq x y z
N MET A 1 11.62 -25.71 17.82
CA MET A 1 12.72 -24.85 17.30
C MET A 1 12.20 -24.03 16.14
N MET A 2 12.32 -22.71 16.26
CA MET A 2 11.51 -21.68 15.59
C MET A 2 11.90 -21.47 14.12
N LYS A 3 10.91 -21.54 13.21
CA LYS A 3 11.02 -21.02 11.84
C LYS A 3 10.72 -19.52 11.86
N ARG A 4 11.77 -18.70 11.76
CA ARG A 4 11.70 -17.24 11.72
C ARG A 4 11.21 -16.78 10.34
N PHE A 5 9.91 -16.47 10.23
CA PHE A 5 9.41 -15.61 9.16
C PHE A 5 9.69 -14.16 9.54
N ALA A 6 10.89 -13.68 9.22
CA ALA A 6 11.24 -12.27 9.32
C ALA A 6 10.64 -11.55 8.11
N ILE A 7 9.46 -10.96 8.27
CA ILE A 7 8.85 -10.08 7.27
C ILE A 7 9.43 -8.69 7.47
N ALA A 8 10.46 -8.40 6.67
CA ALA A 8 11.20 -7.16 6.63
C ALA A 8 10.43 -6.03 5.90
N GLY A 9 10.62 -4.79 6.38
CA GLY A 9 10.74 -3.59 5.54
C GLY A 9 9.47 -2.88 5.04
N SER A 10 8.89 -2.04 5.89
CA SER A 10 7.71 -1.16 5.70
C SER A 10 7.81 -0.05 4.64
N ALA A 11 8.73 -0.13 3.67
CA ALA A 11 8.76 0.72 2.48
C ALA A 11 8.76 -0.08 1.16
N LEU A 12 9.17 -1.36 1.19
CA LEU A 12 9.02 -2.27 0.05
C LEU A 12 7.58 -2.80 -0.09
N LEU A 13 6.75 -2.64 0.95
CA LEU A 13 5.32 -2.91 0.86
C LEU A 13 4.63 -2.04 -0.21
N ALA A 14 5.11 -0.83 -0.50
CA ALA A 14 4.53 0.01 -1.54
C ALA A 14 4.90 -0.46 -2.96
N VAL A 15 6.08 -1.08 -3.15
CA VAL A 15 6.57 -1.55 -4.47
C VAL A 15 6.13 -2.99 -4.77
N ALA A 16 6.00 -3.85 -3.74
CA ALA A 16 5.44 -5.19 -3.88
C ALA A 16 3.92 -5.18 -4.17
N LEU A 17 3.23 -4.07 -3.87
CA LEU A 17 1.85 -3.82 -4.29
C LEU A 17 1.72 -3.49 -5.79
N LEU A 18 2.81 -3.08 -6.46
CA LEU A 18 2.79 -2.68 -7.88
C LEU A 18 3.00 -3.84 -8.87
N SER A 19 3.29 -5.06 -8.40
CA SER A 19 3.56 -6.23 -9.27
C SER A 19 2.72 -7.47 -8.97
N GLY A 20 1.68 -7.37 -8.13
CA GLY A 20 0.77 -8.49 -7.87
C GLY A 20 1.32 -9.60 -6.99
N PHE A 21 2.49 -9.44 -6.36
CA PHE A 21 3.05 -10.44 -5.46
C PHE A 21 2.37 -10.46 -4.08
N ALA A 22 1.81 -9.33 -3.62
CA ALA A 22 1.01 -9.27 -2.39
C ALA A 22 -0.43 -9.81 -2.52
N PHE A 23 -0.90 -10.08 -3.74
CA PHE A 23 -2.25 -10.62 -4.01
C PHE A 23 -2.23 -12.06 -4.52
N ARG A 24 -1.06 -12.70 -4.53
CA ARG A 24 -0.89 -14.12 -4.88
C ARG A 24 -0.90 -14.93 -3.58
N SER A 25 -2.07 -15.47 -3.23
CA SER A 25 -2.29 -16.55 -2.25
C SER A 25 -1.95 -16.29 -0.76
N GLY A 26 -2.96 -15.97 0.05
CA GLY A 26 -2.93 -16.09 1.52
C GLY A 26 -4.28 -15.76 2.18
N PRO A 27 -4.84 -16.61 3.07
CA PRO A 27 -6.16 -16.39 3.68
C PRO A 27 -6.09 -15.31 4.77
N ARG A 28 -7.10 -14.42 4.84
CA ARG A 28 -7.43 -13.44 5.92
C ARG A 28 -7.21 -11.93 5.68
N TRP A 29 -6.84 -11.47 4.50
CA TRP A 29 -6.98 -10.03 4.18
C TRP A 29 -8.37 -9.83 3.58
N GLY A 30 -9.28 -9.27 4.40
CA GLY A 30 -10.73 -9.34 4.19
C GLY A 30 -11.23 -8.58 2.96
N LYS A 31 -12.37 -9.02 2.44
CA LYS A 31 -13.18 -8.34 1.41
C LYS A 31 -13.77 -6.99 1.86
N ASP A 32 -13.34 -6.47 3.00
CA ASP A 32 -13.96 -5.34 3.70
C ASP A 32 -12.94 -4.20 3.85
N PRO A 33 -13.09 -3.13 3.03
CA PRO A 33 -12.23 -1.94 3.11
C PRO A 33 -12.17 -1.34 4.50
N GLU A 34 -13.26 -1.33 5.26
CA GLU A 34 -13.29 -0.71 6.59
C GLU A 34 -12.42 -1.48 7.59
N ARG A 35 -12.43 -2.80 7.52
CA ARG A 35 -11.55 -3.64 8.35
C ARG A 35 -10.08 -3.43 8.01
N VAL A 36 -9.75 -3.21 6.73
CA VAL A 36 -8.39 -2.86 6.32
C VAL A 36 -8.01 -1.48 6.87
N LYS A 37 -8.90 -0.48 6.75
CA LYS A 37 -8.69 0.88 7.26
C LYS A 37 -8.43 0.89 8.76
N GLN A 38 -9.20 0.13 9.54
CA GLN A 38 -9.01 0.00 10.98
C GLN A 38 -7.66 -0.60 11.32
N MET A 39 -7.26 -1.68 10.65
CA MET A 39 -5.96 -2.31 10.87
C MET A 39 -4.79 -1.39 10.51
N VAL A 40 -4.89 -0.65 9.39
CA VAL A 40 -3.88 0.34 8.99
C VAL A 40 -3.78 1.45 10.02
N THR A 41 -4.93 1.94 10.50
CA THR A 41 -5.00 2.99 11.52
C THR A 41 -4.33 2.51 12.82
N TRP A 42 -4.68 1.31 13.30
CA TRP A 42 -4.07 0.74 14.51
C TRP A 42 -2.55 0.60 14.40
N LYS A 43 -2.04 0.10 13.27
CA LYS A 43 -0.58 -0.01 13.05
C LYS A 43 0.10 1.36 12.95
N LEU A 44 -0.59 2.34 12.38
CA LEU A 44 -0.09 3.70 12.30
C LEU A 44 0.02 4.30 13.69
N ASP A 45 -1.03 4.17 14.51
CA ASP A 45 -1.09 4.69 15.87
C ASP A 45 0.01 4.11 16.74
N ASP A 46 0.16 2.78 16.75
CA ASP A 46 1.23 2.08 17.45
C ASP A 46 2.62 2.60 17.06
N LYS A 47 2.83 2.88 15.76
CA LYS A 47 4.10 3.41 15.30
C LYS A 47 4.31 4.88 15.67
N LEU A 48 3.28 5.70 15.62
CA LEU A 48 3.34 7.10 16.02
C LEU A 48 3.53 7.26 17.51
N ASP A 49 2.96 6.36 18.31
CA ASP A 49 3.19 6.27 19.75
C ASP A 49 4.63 5.89 20.05
N THR A 50 5.19 4.90 19.33
CA THR A 50 6.61 4.53 19.46
C THR A 50 7.55 5.70 19.16
N LEU A 51 7.19 6.57 18.20
CA LEU A 51 7.98 7.75 17.83
C LEU A 51 7.72 8.97 18.74
N ASP A 52 6.96 8.83 19.81
CA ASP A 52 6.51 9.93 20.67
C ASP A 52 5.93 11.10 19.85
N ALA A 53 5.13 10.79 18.83
CA ALA A 53 4.55 11.79 17.95
C ALA A 53 3.60 12.73 18.70
N THR A 54 3.72 14.04 18.47
CA THR A 54 2.82 15.02 19.08
C THR A 54 1.40 14.86 18.55
N ALA A 55 0.41 15.41 19.27
CA ALA A 55 -0.98 15.41 18.79
C ALA A 55 -1.14 16.05 17.40
N SER A 56 -0.38 17.12 17.11
CA SER A 56 -0.40 17.78 15.80
C SER A 56 0.23 16.90 14.70
N GLN A 57 1.32 16.19 15.00
CA GLN A 57 1.92 15.24 14.06
C GLN A 57 0.97 14.08 13.76
N LYS A 58 0.34 13.51 14.79
CA LYS A 58 -0.64 12.43 14.62
C LYS A 58 -1.80 12.86 13.73
N GLN A 59 -2.37 14.04 13.99
CA GLN A 59 -3.46 14.58 13.19
C GLN A 59 -3.07 14.76 11.71
N ALA A 60 -1.89 15.36 11.46
CA ALA A 60 -1.40 15.57 10.09
C ALA A 60 -1.19 14.23 9.36
N ILE A 61 -0.54 13.26 10.02
CA ILE A 61 -0.23 11.95 9.42
C ILE A 61 -1.50 11.12 9.19
N HIS A 62 -2.52 11.24 10.07
CA HIS A 62 -3.83 10.63 9.82
C HIS A 62 -4.52 11.17 8.58
N ALA A 63 -4.47 12.48 8.34
CA ALA A 63 -5.04 13.08 7.14
C ALA A 63 -4.36 12.54 5.88
N VAL A 64 -3.04 12.38 5.89
CA VAL A 64 -2.28 11.76 4.80
C VAL A 64 -2.72 10.31 4.59
N LYS A 65 -2.82 9.52 5.68
CA LYS A 65 -3.29 8.13 5.64
C LYS A 65 -4.69 8.02 5.06
N ASP A 66 -5.64 8.86 5.47
CA ASP A 66 -7.02 8.80 4.98
C ASP A 66 -7.11 9.11 3.49
N ARG A 67 -6.34 10.11 3.01
CA ARG A 67 -6.25 10.44 1.58
C ARG A 67 -5.67 9.27 0.77
N LEU A 68 -4.55 8.71 1.20
CA LEU A 68 -3.94 7.55 0.53
C LEU A 68 -4.81 6.31 0.57
N PHE A 69 -5.54 6.10 1.67
CA PHE A 69 -6.44 4.96 1.79
C PHE A 69 -7.57 5.05 0.77
N THR A 70 -8.19 6.22 0.62
CA THR A 70 -9.22 6.47 -0.40
C THR A 70 -8.70 6.22 -1.80
N ASP A 71 -7.52 6.75 -2.14
CA ASP A 71 -6.87 6.50 -3.44
C ASP A 71 -6.58 5.00 -3.66
N GLY A 72 -6.14 4.29 -2.62
CA GLY A 72 -5.84 2.86 -2.68
C GLY A 72 -7.10 2.00 -2.89
N VAL A 73 -8.22 2.36 -2.26
CA VAL A 73 -9.52 1.69 -2.47
C VAL A 73 -9.96 1.83 -3.92
N GLN A 74 -9.80 3.02 -4.52
CA GLN A 74 -10.13 3.25 -5.92
C GLN A 74 -9.30 2.35 -6.85
N VAL A 75 -7.97 2.31 -6.66
CA VAL A 75 -7.06 1.48 -7.47
C VAL A 75 -7.39 -0.01 -7.35
N MET A 76 -7.83 -0.46 -6.17
CA MET A 76 -8.27 -1.83 -5.91
C MET A 76 -9.59 -2.14 -6.63
N GLN A 77 -10.58 -1.23 -6.59
CA GLN A 77 -11.84 -1.40 -7.30
C GLN A 77 -11.62 -1.49 -8.81
N GLU A 78 -10.79 -0.62 -9.36
CA GLU A 78 -10.36 -0.67 -10.77
C GLU A 78 -9.62 -1.97 -11.10
N HIS A 79 -8.89 -2.54 -10.14
CA HIS A 79 -8.20 -3.82 -10.35
C HIS A 79 -9.20 -4.98 -10.43
N HIS A 80 -10.21 -4.97 -9.55
CA HIS A 80 -11.28 -5.96 -9.56
C HIS A 80 -12.04 -5.91 -10.88
N ALA A 81 -12.48 -4.72 -11.30
CA ALA A 81 -13.18 -4.53 -12.57
C ALA A 81 -12.32 -4.99 -13.76
N ALA A 82 -11.02 -4.69 -13.75
CA ALA A 82 -10.14 -5.14 -14.79
C ALA A 82 -9.95 -6.67 -14.82
N ARG A 83 -9.89 -7.31 -13.66
CA ARG A 83 -9.86 -8.78 -13.58
C ARG A 83 -11.13 -9.41 -14.13
N ASP A 84 -12.30 -8.85 -13.79
CA ASP A 84 -13.58 -9.36 -14.28
C ASP A 84 -13.66 -9.25 -15.81
N GLU A 85 -13.25 -8.12 -16.38
CA GLU A 85 -13.16 -7.94 -17.83
C GLU A 85 -12.17 -8.92 -18.48
N ALA A 86 -10.99 -9.10 -17.90
CA ALA A 86 -10.01 -10.07 -18.42
C ALA A 86 -10.57 -11.51 -18.40
N PHE A 87 -11.33 -11.87 -17.36
CA PHE A 87 -12.02 -13.17 -17.29
C PHE A 87 -13.10 -13.31 -18.36
N GLN A 88 -13.87 -12.26 -18.64
CA GLN A 88 -14.86 -12.27 -19.72
C GLN A 88 -14.20 -12.42 -21.09
N GLN A 89 -13.10 -11.71 -21.34
CA GLN A 89 -12.33 -11.85 -22.58
C GLN A 89 -11.73 -13.25 -22.74
N LEU A 90 -11.25 -13.86 -21.65
CA LEU A 90 -10.73 -15.23 -21.67
C LEU A 90 -11.81 -16.29 -21.96
N ALA A 91 -13.04 -16.05 -21.51
CA ALA A 91 -14.18 -16.94 -21.74
C ALA A 91 -14.86 -16.73 -23.10
N SER A 92 -14.47 -15.71 -23.86
CA SER A 92 -15.04 -15.37 -25.16
C SER A 92 -14.46 -16.24 -26.28
N ASP A 93 -15.30 -16.65 -27.24
CA ASP A 93 -14.86 -17.30 -28.48
C ASP A 93 -14.08 -16.33 -29.39
N THR A 94 -14.27 -15.02 -29.21
CA THR A 94 -13.61 -13.95 -29.96
C THR A 94 -13.05 -12.86 -29.03
N PRO A 95 -11.92 -13.12 -28.33
CA PRO A 95 -11.31 -12.12 -27.45
C PRO A 95 -10.87 -10.87 -28.22
N ASP A 96 -11.14 -9.70 -27.64
CA ASP A 96 -10.74 -8.42 -28.21
C ASP A 96 -9.30 -8.07 -27.77
N ARG A 97 -8.37 -8.20 -28.71
CA ARG A 97 -6.95 -7.85 -28.52
C ARG A 97 -6.77 -6.40 -28.08
N GLN A 98 -7.45 -5.46 -28.73
CA GLN A 98 -7.26 -4.03 -28.46
C GLN A 98 -7.77 -3.69 -27.05
N LYS A 99 -8.91 -4.28 -26.67
CA LYS A 99 -9.46 -4.12 -25.32
C LYS A 99 -8.52 -4.67 -24.24
N LEU A 100 -7.88 -5.82 -24.47
CA LEU A 100 -6.91 -6.40 -23.54
C LEU A 100 -5.65 -5.54 -23.37
N HIS A 101 -5.12 -4.95 -24.45
CA HIS A 101 -4.00 -4.01 -24.35
C HIS A 101 -4.39 -2.75 -23.59
N ALA A 102 -5.55 -2.16 -23.91
CA ALA A 102 -6.05 -0.98 -23.20
C ALA A 102 -6.24 -1.24 -21.69
N LEU A 103 -6.67 -2.46 -21.33
CA LEU A 103 -6.79 -2.89 -19.95
C LEU A 103 -5.43 -2.89 -19.23
N VAL A 104 -4.39 -3.42 -19.88
CA VAL A 104 -3.02 -3.44 -19.33
C VAL A 104 -2.51 -2.02 -19.14
N ASP A 105 -2.66 -1.17 -20.14
CA ASP A 105 -2.20 0.23 -20.10
C ASP A 105 -2.88 0.99 -18.96
N ALA A 106 -4.21 0.86 -18.84
CA ALA A 106 -4.97 1.47 -17.74
C ALA A 106 -4.49 0.98 -16.36
N ARG A 107 -4.16 -0.31 -16.22
CA ARG A 107 -3.63 -0.85 -14.96
C ARG A 107 -2.25 -0.32 -14.61
N ILE A 108 -1.36 -0.21 -15.60
CA ILE A 108 -0.01 0.33 -15.39
C ILE A 108 -0.10 1.81 -15.01
N GLU A 109 -0.95 2.59 -15.69
CA GLU A 109 -1.10 4.02 -15.42
C GLU A 109 -1.69 4.27 -14.02
N ALA A 110 -2.74 3.54 -13.64
CA ALA A 110 -3.32 3.64 -12.30
C ALA A 110 -2.30 3.31 -11.20
N LEU A 111 -1.51 2.25 -11.39
CA LEU A 111 -0.44 1.87 -10.45
C LEU A 111 0.67 2.91 -10.39
N ARG A 112 1.10 3.45 -11.53
CA ARG A 112 2.09 4.53 -11.62
C ARG A 112 1.63 5.78 -10.88
N ALA A 113 0.41 6.24 -11.17
CA ALA A 113 -0.17 7.42 -10.53
C ALA A 113 -0.26 7.24 -9.02
N PHE A 114 -0.72 6.08 -8.55
CA PHE A 114 -0.77 5.77 -7.12
C PHE A 114 0.61 5.73 -6.47
N ALA A 115 1.61 5.13 -7.14
CA ALA A 115 2.97 5.06 -6.63
C ALA A 115 3.59 6.46 -6.43
N HIS A 116 3.34 7.39 -7.36
CA HIS A 116 3.76 8.79 -7.20
C HIS A 116 3.09 9.44 -5.99
N LYS A 117 1.77 9.33 -5.87
CA LYS A 117 1.03 9.87 -4.70
C LYS A 117 1.53 9.29 -3.37
N ALA A 118 1.80 7.98 -3.33
CA ALA A 118 2.35 7.31 -2.15
C ALA A 118 3.75 7.81 -1.79
N THR A 119 4.58 8.10 -2.81
CA THR A 119 5.91 8.69 -2.62
C THR A 119 5.81 10.09 -2.05
N ASP A 120 4.94 10.93 -2.61
CA ASP A 120 4.73 12.31 -2.15
C ASP A 120 4.20 12.34 -0.70
N ALA A 121 3.26 11.44 -0.38
CA ALA A 121 2.74 11.27 0.96
C ALA A 121 3.83 10.81 1.95
N ALA A 122 4.74 9.93 1.55
CA ALA A 122 5.87 9.52 2.39
C ALA A 122 6.82 10.70 2.67
N LEU A 123 7.06 11.55 1.67
CA LEU A 123 7.86 12.77 1.83
C LEU A 123 7.15 13.80 2.72
N GLU A 124 5.82 13.93 2.62
CA GLU A 124 5.00 14.77 3.51
C GLU A 124 5.12 14.29 4.96
N VAL A 125 4.91 13.00 5.22
CA VAL A 125 5.06 12.40 6.56
C VAL A 125 6.48 12.62 7.08
N HIS A 126 7.50 12.35 6.26
CA HIS A 126 8.89 12.63 6.63
C HIS A 126 9.07 14.10 7.04
N GLY A 127 8.50 15.04 6.28
CA GLY A 127 8.49 16.47 6.58
C GLY A 127 7.88 16.82 7.94
N THR A 128 6.83 16.11 8.38
CA THR A 128 6.16 16.34 9.68
C THR A 128 6.97 15.85 10.89
N LEU A 129 7.86 14.87 10.71
CA LEU A 129 8.66 14.29 11.79
C LEU A 129 9.90 15.14 12.11
N THR A 130 10.33 15.10 13.37
CA THR A 130 11.60 15.73 13.79
C THR A 130 12.82 14.95 13.28
N PRO A 131 14.01 15.56 13.23
CA PRO A 131 15.24 14.84 12.89
C PRO A 131 15.50 13.60 13.74
N ALA A 132 15.18 13.65 15.04
CA ALA A 132 15.33 12.52 15.95
C ALA A 132 14.37 11.37 15.59
N GLN A 133 13.08 11.67 15.39
CA GLN A 133 12.07 10.69 14.98
C GLN A 133 12.39 10.04 13.62
N ARG A 134 12.92 10.82 12.67
CA ARG A 134 13.36 10.29 11.36
C ARG A 134 14.53 9.32 11.51
N LYS A 135 15.49 9.64 12.38
CA LYS A 135 16.63 8.78 12.67
C LYS A 135 16.17 7.47 13.29
N GLU A 136 15.30 7.52 14.28
CA GLU A 136 14.72 6.34 14.92
C GLU A 136 13.98 5.45 13.92
N LEU A 137 13.14 6.05 13.06
CA LEU A 137 12.45 5.33 12.00
C LEU A 137 13.43 4.64 11.03
N ALA A 138 14.52 5.32 10.65
CA ALA A 138 15.54 4.77 9.77
C ALA A 138 16.35 3.63 10.42
N ASP A 139 16.67 3.76 11.71
CA ASP A 139 17.42 2.75 12.46
C ASP A 139 16.56 1.49 12.67
N GLU A 140 15.27 1.63 12.99
CA GLU A 140 14.33 0.50 13.00
C GLU A 140 14.22 -0.18 11.64
N PHE A 141 14.15 0.61 10.56
CA PHE A 141 14.07 0.05 9.22
C PHE A 141 15.32 -0.79 8.90
N ARG A 142 16.51 -0.29 9.25
CA ARG A 142 17.77 -1.02 9.10
C ARG A 142 17.76 -2.34 9.88
N GLN A 143 17.36 -2.31 11.15
CA GLN A 143 17.25 -3.51 11.99
C GLN A 143 16.30 -4.56 11.41
N ARG A 144 15.14 -4.13 10.87
CA ARG A 144 14.17 -5.03 10.23
C ARG A 144 14.67 -5.63 8.93
N MET A 145 15.54 -4.92 8.20
CA MET A 145 16.19 -5.40 6.98
C MET A 145 17.38 -6.33 7.28
N GLY A 146 17.74 -6.54 8.55
CA GLY A 146 18.88 -7.36 8.95
C GLY A 146 20.23 -6.72 8.60
N GLN A 147 20.26 -5.40 8.45
CA GLN A 147 21.46 -4.59 8.21
C GLN A 147 21.98 -3.93 9.48
#